data_AF-A0A9P5JII1-F1
#
_entry.id   AF-A0A9P5JII1-F1
#
_cell.length_a   1.000
_cell.length_b   1.000
_cell.length_c   1.000
_cell.angle_alpha   90.00
_cell.angle_beta   90.00
_cell.angle_gamma   90.00
#
_symmetry.space_group_name_H-M   'P 1'
#
loop_
_entity.id
_entity.type
_entity.pdbx_description
1 polymer ?
#
loop_
_entity_poly.entity_id
_entity_poly.type
_entity_poly.pdbx_seq_one_letter_code
_entity_poly.pdbx_strand_id
1 'polypeptide(L)'
;MSFAITYHFASTDFRDNVLTDANGQILYWIETERGGLFNGPRTTHISKPSGSMFGKREPVASVDFRRGPGDPGKVVFRGQSNTLQDFFPRKGWWSKKRSMSTPSGTFYWSRDTAGISLLDGSNNMIVTYMSNHHVFSKSSPPALTLAESALSLDMDLIILGWVIMSRDAEAARRGAAAAAVGAAA
;
A
#
# COMPACT_ATOMS: atom_id res chain seq x y z
N MET A 1 21.15 -19.93 0.52
CA MET A 1 19.68 -19.96 0.37
C MET A 1 19.17 -18.62 0.87
N SER A 2 18.58 -17.78 0.03
CA SER A 2 17.99 -16.52 0.49
C SER A 2 16.65 -16.83 1.15
N PHE A 3 16.49 -16.47 2.42
CA PHE A 3 15.21 -16.61 3.11
C PHE A 3 14.28 -15.46 2.72
N ALA A 4 13.02 -15.78 2.45
CA ALA A 4 11.99 -14.77 2.17
C ALA A 4 10.80 -15.02 3.09
N ILE A 5 10.30 -13.96 3.73
CA ILE A 5 9.12 -14.05 4.59
C ILE A 5 7.91 -13.63 3.77
N THR A 6 6.87 -14.44 3.81
CA THR A 6 5.61 -14.15 3.12
C THR A 6 4.50 -13.90 4.13
N TYR A 7 3.79 -12.79 3.94
CA TYR A 7 2.59 -12.43 4.67
C TYR A 7 1.39 -12.49 3.73
N HIS A 8 0.23 -12.76 4.29
CA HIS A 8 -0.99 -12.95 3.51
C HIS A 8 -2.01 -11.87 3.82
N PHE A 9 -2.64 -11.36 2.77
CA PHE A 9 -3.80 -10.50 2.89
C PHE A 9 -5.07 -11.34 2.77
N ALA A 10 -6.06 -11.01 3.60
CA ALA A 10 -7.38 -11.66 3.56
C ALA A 10 -8.15 -11.37 2.25
N SER A 11 -7.85 -10.25 1.58
CA SER A 11 -8.54 -9.80 0.37
C SER A 11 -7.58 -9.13 -0.62
N THR A 12 -7.98 -9.03 -1.89
CA THR A 12 -7.28 -8.20 -2.89
C THR A 12 -7.64 -6.72 -2.80
N ASP A 13 -8.72 -6.37 -2.10
CA ASP A 13 -9.08 -4.98 -1.85
C ASP A 13 -8.22 -4.42 -0.71
N PHE A 14 -7.45 -3.38 -0.98
CA PHE A 14 -6.59 -2.75 0.03
C PHE A 14 -7.38 -1.95 1.07
N ARG A 15 -8.67 -1.70 0.82
CA ARG A 15 -9.46 -0.78 1.65
C ARG A 15 -9.90 -1.36 2.97
N ASP A 16 -10.33 -2.62 2.94
CA ASP A 16 -10.90 -3.35 4.07
C ASP A 16 -10.15 -4.69 4.11
N ASN A 17 -8.98 -4.69 4.73
CA ASN A 17 -8.04 -5.81 4.65
C ASN A 17 -7.34 -6.09 5.97
N VAL A 18 -6.85 -7.32 6.08
CA VAL A 18 -6.10 -7.81 7.24
C VAL A 18 -4.86 -8.50 6.72
N LEU A 19 -3.70 -8.12 7.26
CA LEU A 19 -2.44 -8.80 7.00
C LEU A 19 -2.17 -9.80 8.12
N THR A 20 -1.86 -11.05 7.76
CA THR A 20 -1.48 -12.10 8.70
C THR A 20 -0.10 -12.67 8.39
N ASP A 21 0.55 -13.22 9.42
CA ASP A 21 1.76 -14.03 9.26
C ASP A 21 1.45 -15.46 8.78
N ALA A 22 2.49 -16.29 8.69
CA ALA A 22 2.37 -17.70 8.30
C ALA A 22 1.58 -18.57 9.29
N ASN A 23 1.44 -18.12 10.55
CA ASN A 23 0.68 -18.80 11.59
C ASN A 23 -0.79 -18.32 11.65
N GLY A 24 -1.18 -17.36 10.78
CA GLY A 24 -2.49 -16.73 10.80
C GLY A 24 -2.65 -15.65 11.88
N GLN A 25 -1.57 -15.25 12.56
CA GLN A 25 -1.60 -14.14 13.50
C GLN A 25 -1.80 -12.83 12.74
N ILE A 26 -2.77 -12.02 13.18
CA ILE A 26 -3.01 -10.71 12.60
C ILE A 26 -1.88 -9.76 12.97
N LEU A 27 -1.29 -9.13 11.96
CA LEU A 27 -0.24 -8.13 12.09
C LEU A 27 -0.79 -6.71 11.88
N TYR A 28 -1.69 -6.54 10.91
CA TYR A 28 -2.27 -5.24 10.58
C TYR A 28 -3.74 -5.33 10.18
N TRP A 29 -4.51 -4.32 10.58
CA TRP A 29 -5.83 -4.01 10.01
C TRP A 29 -5.72 -2.75 9.17
N ILE A 30 -6.37 -2.80 8.01
CA ILE A 30 -6.42 -1.72 7.04
C ILE A 30 -7.88 -1.46 6.74
N GLU A 31 -8.36 -0.28 7.10
CA GLU A 31 -9.77 0.06 7.08
C GLU A 31 -9.95 1.41 6.41
N THR A 32 -10.82 1.49 5.42
CA THR A 32 -11.06 2.72 4.70
C THR A 32 -12.46 3.20 5.00
N GLU A 33 -12.54 4.40 5.56
CA GLU A 33 -13.82 5.04 5.82
C GLU A 33 -14.60 5.14 4.51
N ARG A 34 -15.80 4.57 4.51
CA ARG A 34 -16.73 4.72 3.39
C ARG A 34 -17.34 6.11 3.49
N GLY A 35 -16.79 7.04 2.71
CA GLY A 35 -17.43 8.33 2.48
C GLY A 35 -18.88 8.15 2.06
N GLY A 36 -19.78 8.98 2.59
CA GLY A 36 -21.22 8.95 2.28
C GLY A 36 -21.52 9.10 0.78
N LEU A 37 -22.80 8.93 0.42
CA LEU A 37 -23.33 8.83 -0.95
C LEU A 37 -22.86 9.90 -1.97
N PHE A 38 -22.25 11.02 -1.54
CA PHE A 38 -21.90 12.18 -2.36
C PHE A 38 -20.44 12.65 -2.19
N ASN A 39 -19.44 11.79 -2.48
CA ASN A 39 -18.02 12.18 -2.65
C ASN A 39 -17.29 12.70 -1.40
N GLY A 40 -17.51 12.07 -0.24
CA GLY A 40 -16.64 12.29 0.91
C GLY A 40 -15.26 11.63 0.76
N PRO A 41 -14.18 12.21 1.32
CA PRO A 41 -12.87 11.57 1.43
C PRO A 41 -12.92 10.16 1.97
N ARG A 42 -12.00 9.34 1.48
CA ARG A 42 -11.78 7.98 1.96
C ARG A 42 -10.45 7.97 2.70
N THR A 43 -10.51 8.17 4.01
CA THR A 43 -9.34 8.01 4.86
C THR A 43 -9.10 6.52 5.05
N THR A 44 -7.92 6.05 4.67
CA THR A 44 -7.49 4.68 4.99
C THR A 44 -6.66 4.71 6.26
N HIS A 45 -7.12 3.99 7.28
CA HIS A 45 -6.46 3.81 8.57
C HIS A 45 -5.72 2.48 8.58
N ILE A 46 -4.52 2.50 9.15
CA ILE A 46 -3.66 1.33 9.34
C ILE A 46 -3.42 1.22 10.85
N SER A 47 -3.74 0.06 11.40
CA SER A 47 -3.54 -0.23 12.82
C SER A 47 -2.96 -1.62 13.03
N LYS A 48 -2.31 -1.83 14.17
CA LYS A 48 -1.70 -3.12 14.56
C LYS A 48 -2.20 -3.57 15.93
N PRO A 49 -2.04 -4.85 16.31
CA PRO A 49 -2.42 -5.31 17.64
C PRO A 49 -1.66 -4.51 18.70
N SER A 50 -2.38 -3.88 19.62
CA SER A 50 -1.73 -3.35 20.81
C SER A 50 -1.31 -4.53 21.67
N GLY A 51 -0.09 -4.50 22.21
CA GLY A 51 0.32 -5.42 23.29
C GLY A 51 -0.49 -5.26 24.59
N SER A 52 -1.53 -4.42 24.59
CA SER A 52 -2.47 -4.23 25.70
C SER A 52 -3.35 -5.46 25.91
N MET A 53 -3.48 -5.87 27.17
CA MET A 53 -4.42 -6.93 27.60
C MET A 53 -5.88 -6.67 27.23
N PHE A 54 -6.25 -5.43 26.87
CA PHE A 54 -7.63 -5.06 26.55
C PHE A 54 -7.98 -5.13 25.05
N GLY A 55 -7.14 -5.78 24.23
CA GLY A 55 -7.44 -6.04 22.81
C GLY A 55 -7.58 -4.76 21.97
N LYS A 56 -6.96 -3.66 22.39
CA LYS A 56 -7.02 -2.39 21.65
C LYS A 56 -6.18 -2.48 20.37
N ARG A 57 -6.57 -1.75 19.34
CA ARG A 57 -5.75 -1.54 18.15
C ARG A 57 -4.91 -0.28 18.32
N GLU A 58 -3.64 -0.35 17.96
CA GLU A 58 -2.74 0.80 17.95
C GLU A 58 -2.76 1.44 16.55
N PRO A 59 -3.17 2.71 16.40
CA PRO A 59 -3.12 3.39 15.13
C PRO A 59 -1.66 3.67 14.73
N VAL A 60 -1.29 3.22 13.55
CA VAL A 60 0.07 3.36 13.01
C VAL A 60 0.12 4.48 11.98
N ALA A 61 -0.85 4.50 11.08
CA ALA A 61 -0.92 5.49 10.01
C ALA A 61 -2.37 5.77 9.60
N SER A 62 -2.59 6.93 9.00
CA SER A 62 -3.82 7.24 8.28
C SER A 62 -3.48 8.03 7.01
N VAL A 63 -4.12 7.71 5.90
CA VAL A 63 -3.92 8.39 4.63
C VAL A 63 -5.25 8.93 4.13
N ASP A 64 -5.31 10.26 3.98
CA ASP A 64 -6.38 10.93 3.25
C ASP A 64 -5.90 11.17 1.82
N PHE A 65 -6.54 10.48 0.89
CA PHE A 65 -6.23 10.61 -0.52
C PHE A 65 -6.91 11.83 -1.13
N ARG A 66 -6.20 12.49 -2.05
CA ARG A 66 -6.63 13.72 -2.74
C ARG A 66 -8.10 13.70 -3.11
N ARG A 67 -8.83 14.73 -2.68
CA ARG A 67 -10.27 14.91 -2.94
C ARG A 67 -10.55 15.65 -4.25
N GLY A 68 -9.54 16.28 -4.85
CA GLY A 68 -9.68 17.02 -6.11
C GLY A 68 -8.38 17.67 -6.60
N PRO A 69 -8.43 18.45 -7.70
CA PRO A 69 -7.29 19.21 -8.20
C PRO A 69 -6.78 20.18 -7.12
N GLY A 70 -5.47 20.20 -6.89
CA GLY A 70 -4.83 21.11 -5.91
C GLY A 70 -4.76 20.59 -4.47
N ASP A 71 -5.49 19.53 -4.11
CA ASP A 71 -5.34 18.87 -2.81
C ASP A 71 -4.08 17.99 -2.82
N PRO A 72 -3.08 18.23 -1.95
CA PRO A 72 -1.87 17.42 -1.91
C PRO A 72 -2.12 16.01 -1.35
N GLY A 73 -3.22 15.78 -0.62
CA GLY A 73 -3.44 14.60 0.22
C GLY A 73 -2.63 14.65 1.51
N LYS A 74 -3.08 13.94 2.54
CA LYS A 74 -2.48 13.97 3.89
C LYS A 74 -2.08 12.56 4.32
N VAL A 75 -0.92 12.45 4.94
CA VAL A 75 -0.46 11.23 5.61
C VAL A 75 -0.18 11.59 7.07
N VAL A 76 -0.79 10.86 7.99
CA VAL A 76 -0.36 10.84 9.38
C VAL A 76 0.35 9.52 9.61
N PHE A 77 1.61 9.56 10.02
CA PHE A 77 2.40 8.37 10.32
C PHE A 77 2.98 8.52 11.73
N ARG A 78 2.63 7.60 12.64
CA ARG A 78 3.04 7.63 14.06
C ARG A 78 2.83 9.00 14.72
N GLY A 79 1.66 9.59 14.48
CA GLY A 79 1.28 10.92 15.00
C GLY A 79 1.87 12.12 14.24
N GLN A 80 2.82 11.91 13.32
CA GLN A 80 3.41 12.98 12.51
C GLN A 80 2.59 13.20 11.24
N SER A 81 2.13 14.44 11.04
CA SER A 81 1.31 14.83 9.89
C SER A 81 2.20 15.41 8.79
N ASN A 82 2.11 14.84 7.59
CA ASN A 82 2.81 15.27 6.39
C ASN A 82 1.85 15.35 5.20
N THR A 83 2.24 16.05 4.15
CA THR A 83 1.54 15.90 2.87
C THR A 83 1.95 14.57 2.23
N LEU A 84 1.06 13.96 1.44
CA LEU A 84 1.38 12.72 0.73
C LEU A 84 2.57 12.90 -0.23
N GLN A 85 2.71 14.09 -0.83
CA GLN A 85 3.78 14.37 -1.78
C GLN A 85 5.12 14.55 -1.08
N ASP A 86 5.16 15.09 0.13
CA ASP A 86 6.40 15.24 0.89
C ASP A 86 6.84 13.91 1.49
N PHE A 87 5.88 13.10 1.97
CA PHE A 87 6.17 11.83 2.63
C PHE A 87 6.48 10.69 1.65
N PHE A 88 5.79 10.63 0.51
CA PHE A 88 6.02 9.65 -0.56
C PHE A 88 6.04 10.34 -1.95
N PRO A 89 7.11 11.10 -2.27
CA PRO A 89 7.16 11.85 -3.51
C PRO A 89 7.14 10.93 -4.73
N ARG A 90 6.38 11.35 -5.76
CA ARG A 90 6.46 10.74 -7.08
C ARG A 90 7.77 11.17 -7.77
N LYS A 91 8.47 10.23 -8.42
CA LYS A 91 9.69 10.50 -9.21
C LYS A 91 9.45 11.34 -10.49
N GLY A 92 8.22 11.75 -10.73
CA GLY A 92 7.78 12.53 -11.88
C GLY A 92 6.26 12.55 -11.94
N TRP A 93 5.68 13.53 -12.64
CA TRP A 93 4.23 13.74 -12.68
C TRP A 93 3.45 12.49 -13.16
N TRP A 94 3.98 11.83 -14.20
CA TRP A 94 3.42 10.62 -14.79
C TRP A 94 4.07 9.33 -14.28
N SER A 95 4.95 9.42 -13.28
CA SER A 95 5.72 8.28 -12.83
C SER A 95 4.85 7.25 -12.13
N LYS A 96 5.13 5.98 -12.42
CA LYS A 96 4.64 4.82 -11.67
C LYS A 96 5.46 4.55 -10.42
N LYS A 97 6.49 5.37 -10.14
CA LYS A 97 7.40 5.20 -9.03
C LYS A 97 7.24 6.30 -7.98
N ARG A 98 7.29 5.89 -6.71
CA ARG A 98 7.41 6.78 -5.56
C ARG A 98 8.66 6.45 -4.78
N SER A 99 9.32 7.45 -4.24
CA SER A 99 10.46 7.25 -3.33
C SER A 99 10.02 7.33 -1.89
N MET A 100 10.77 6.64 -1.05
CA MET A 100 10.60 6.57 0.39
C MET A 100 11.98 6.68 1.02
N SER A 101 12.15 7.62 1.93
CA SER A 101 13.41 7.81 2.65
C SER A 101 13.31 7.22 4.05
N THR A 102 14.28 6.41 4.42
CA THR A 102 14.43 5.84 5.75
C THR A 102 15.84 6.15 6.28
N PRO A 103 16.10 5.95 7.59
CA PRO A 103 17.46 6.03 8.11
C PRO A 103 18.44 5.06 7.43
N SER A 104 17.94 3.95 6.86
CA SER A 104 18.74 2.94 6.16
C SER A 104 18.98 3.25 4.68
N GLY A 105 18.33 4.27 4.11
CA GLY A 105 18.55 4.69 2.72
C GLY A 105 17.28 5.15 2.00
N THR A 106 17.39 5.28 0.68
CA THR A 106 16.25 5.59 -0.18
C THR A 106 15.77 4.34 -0.90
N PHE A 107 14.47 4.11 -0.85
CA PHE A 107 13.78 3.00 -1.48
C PHE A 107 12.76 3.50 -2.49
N TYR A 108 12.41 2.65 -3.45
CA TYR A 108 11.52 3.02 -4.55
C TYR A 108 10.39 2.03 -4.68
N TRP A 109 9.19 2.48 -4.35
CA TRP A 109 7.99 1.78 -4.75
C TRP A 109 7.77 1.92 -6.25
N SER A 110 7.44 0.82 -6.90
CA SER A 110 7.10 0.76 -8.31
C SER A 110 5.78 0.01 -8.47
N ARG A 111 4.94 0.47 -9.40
CA ARG A 111 3.80 -0.31 -9.88
C ARG A 111 4.01 -0.65 -11.35
N ASP A 112 3.82 -1.92 -11.68
CA ASP A 112 3.83 -2.42 -13.05
C ASP A 112 2.57 -3.23 -13.34
N THR A 113 2.55 -3.94 -14.47
CA THR A 113 1.43 -4.81 -14.85
C THR A 113 1.37 -6.09 -14.02
N ALA A 114 2.49 -6.54 -13.44
CA ALA A 114 2.59 -7.76 -12.66
C ALA A 114 2.25 -7.53 -11.17
N GLY A 115 2.40 -6.29 -10.67
CA GLY A 115 2.04 -5.95 -9.30
C GLY A 115 2.67 -4.67 -8.78
N ILE A 116 2.92 -4.67 -7.47
CA ILE A 116 3.57 -3.58 -6.75
C ILE A 116 4.85 -4.14 -6.15
N SER A 117 5.95 -3.42 -6.28
CA SER A 117 7.26 -3.83 -5.75
C SER A 117 7.97 -2.69 -5.05
N LEU A 118 8.78 -3.02 -4.05
CA LEU A 118 9.72 -2.11 -3.42
C LEU A 118 11.13 -2.48 -3.87
N LEU A 119 11.86 -1.48 -4.32
CA LEU A 119 13.23 -1.59 -4.80
C LEU A 119 14.17 -0.87 -3.83
N ASP A 120 15.37 -1.41 -3.62
CA ASP A 120 16.46 -0.70 -2.93
C ASP A 120 17.15 0.34 -3.82
N GLY A 121 18.16 1.02 -3.28
CA GLY A 121 18.94 2.02 -4.01
C GLY A 121 19.70 1.47 -5.23
N SER A 122 19.91 0.15 -5.29
CA SER A 122 20.55 -0.57 -6.39
C SER A 122 19.54 -1.19 -7.37
N ASN A 123 18.25 -0.89 -7.23
CA ASN A 123 17.13 -1.47 -7.98
C ASN A 123 16.91 -2.97 -7.75
N ASN A 124 17.42 -3.55 -6.67
CA ASN A 124 17.05 -4.90 -6.29
C ASN A 124 15.65 -4.90 -5.69
N MET A 125 14.82 -5.86 -6.10
CA MET A 125 13.50 -6.05 -5.53
C MET A 125 13.60 -6.68 -4.15
N ILE A 126 13.07 -5.98 -3.15
CA ILE A 126 13.13 -6.39 -1.75
C ILE A 126 11.75 -6.63 -1.14
N VAL A 127 10.70 -6.08 -1.74
CA VAL A 127 9.31 -6.44 -1.42
C VAL A 127 8.54 -6.65 -2.71
N THR A 128 7.71 -7.68 -2.74
CA THR A 128 6.81 -7.95 -3.85
C THR A 128 5.40 -8.14 -3.33
N TYR A 129 4.45 -7.46 -3.97
CA TYR A 129 3.03 -7.72 -3.84
C TYR A 129 2.47 -8.16 -5.19
N MET A 130 1.93 -9.38 -5.23
CA MET A 130 1.28 -9.93 -6.40
C MET A 130 -0.22 -10.04 -6.12
N SER A 131 -1.02 -9.27 -6.87
CA SER A 131 -2.47 -9.48 -6.92
C SER A 131 -2.77 -10.55 -7.97
N ASN A 132 -3.32 -11.68 -7.57
CA ASN A 132 -3.71 -12.73 -8.50
C ASN A 132 -4.79 -12.24 -9.47
N HIS A 133 -4.45 -12.14 -10.75
CA HIS A 133 -5.36 -11.74 -11.83
C HIS A 133 -5.55 -12.81 -12.91
N HIS A 134 -5.16 -14.07 -12.67
CA HIS A 134 -5.30 -15.12 -13.68
C HIS A 134 -6.64 -15.84 -13.54
N VAL A 135 -7.44 -15.78 -14.62
CA VAL A 135 -8.76 -16.42 -14.80
C VAL A 135 -8.67 -17.97 -14.78
N PHE A 136 -7.46 -18.54 -14.77
CA PHE A 136 -7.22 -19.99 -14.87
C PHE A 136 -6.22 -20.58 -13.86
N SER A 137 -5.65 -19.81 -12.93
CA SER A 137 -4.80 -20.37 -11.85
C SER A 137 -5.58 -20.39 -10.53
N LYS A 138 -5.31 -21.39 -9.68
CA LYS A 138 -5.86 -21.43 -8.31
C LYS A 138 -5.67 -20.06 -7.66
N SER A 139 -6.76 -19.48 -7.18
CA SER A 139 -6.76 -18.18 -6.50
C SER A 139 -5.94 -18.31 -5.21
N SER A 140 -4.64 -18.03 -5.27
CA SER A 140 -3.84 -17.86 -4.05
C SER A 140 -4.20 -16.51 -3.43
N PRO A 141 -4.25 -16.42 -2.09
CA PRO A 141 -4.48 -15.15 -1.43
C PRO A 141 -3.37 -14.16 -1.81
N PRO A 142 -3.70 -12.88 -2.01
CA PRO A 142 -2.72 -11.83 -2.27
C PRO A 142 -1.68 -11.82 -1.15
N ALA A 143 -0.41 -11.76 -1.54
CA ALA A 143 0.70 -11.96 -0.61
C ALA A 143 1.72 -10.82 -0.73
N LEU A 144 2.31 -10.48 0.42
CA LEU A 144 3.43 -9.57 0.53
C LEU A 144 4.67 -10.39 0.91
N THR A 145 5.62 -10.49 -0.01
CA THR A 145 6.87 -11.23 0.20
C THR A 145 8.01 -10.26 0.41
N LEU A 146 8.73 -10.41 1.52
CA LEU A 146 9.90 -9.61 1.89
C LEU A 146 11.16 -10.46 1.71
N ALA A 147 12.13 -9.91 1.00
CA ALA A 147 13.50 -10.42 1.01
C ALA A 147 14.15 -10.15 2.39
N GLU A 148 15.18 -10.92 2.75
CA GLU A 148 15.93 -10.73 3.98
C GLU A 148 16.44 -9.29 4.17
N SER A 149 16.87 -8.64 3.09
CA SER A 149 17.30 -7.24 3.11
C SER A 149 16.20 -6.25 3.54
N ALA A 150 14.93 -6.60 3.35
CA ALA A 150 13.79 -5.79 3.78
C ALA A 150 13.45 -5.98 5.27
N LEU A 151 14.04 -6.96 5.98
CA LEU A 151 13.72 -7.21 7.39
C LEU A 151 14.23 -6.09 8.32
N SER A 152 15.24 -5.34 7.88
CA SER A 152 15.71 -4.14 8.59
C SER A 152 14.82 -2.92 8.36
N LEU A 153 13.86 -3.00 7.42
CA LEU A 153 12.94 -1.92 7.14
C LEU A 153 11.76 -1.95 8.09
N ASP A 154 11.27 -0.73 8.35
CA ASP A 154 10.10 -0.52 9.16
C ASP A 154 8.85 -1.08 8.45
N MET A 155 8.30 -2.17 8.99
CA MET A 155 7.14 -2.83 8.42
C MET A 155 5.92 -1.90 8.37
N ASP A 156 5.76 -1.02 9.36
CA ASP A 156 4.68 -0.01 9.38
C ASP A 156 4.74 0.87 8.12
N LEU A 157 5.95 1.22 7.69
CA LEU A 157 6.20 2.03 6.52
C LEU A 157 6.04 1.24 5.21
N ILE A 158 6.40 -0.05 5.20
CA ILE A 158 6.14 -0.95 4.07
C ILE A 158 4.64 -1.06 3.81
N ILE A 159 3.83 -1.30 4.85
CA ILE A 159 2.37 -1.44 4.71
C ILE A 159 1.75 -0.12 4.26
N LEU A 160 2.18 1.01 4.82
CA LEU A 160 1.76 2.33 4.36
C LEU A 160 2.07 2.56 2.87
N GLY A 161 3.30 2.24 2.45
CA GLY A 161 3.71 2.33 1.06
C GLY A 161 2.85 1.46 0.13
N TRP A 162 2.59 0.21 0.52
CA TRP A 162 1.71 -0.69 -0.22
C TRP A 162 0.28 -0.13 -0.37
N VAL A 163 -0.32 0.43 0.69
CA VAL A 163 -1.64 1.06 0.65
C VAL A 163 -1.67 2.22 -0.36
N ILE A 164 -0.67 3.11 -0.29
CA ILE A 164 -0.55 4.26 -1.20
C ILE A 164 -0.42 3.81 -2.66
N MET A 165 0.43 2.81 -2.91
CA MET A 165 0.67 2.28 -4.25
C MET A 165 -0.55 1.54 -4.81
N SER A 166 -1.28 0.82 -3.95
CA SER A 166 -2.52 0.12 -4.32
C SER A 166 -3.61 1.11 -4.74
N ARG A 167 -3.73 2.23 -4.02
CA ARG A 167 -4.64 3.32 -4.41
C ARG A 167 -4.25 3.95 -5.75
N ASP A 168 -2.97 4.23 -5.96
CA ASP A 168 -2.47 4.79 -7.23
C ASP A 168 -2.72 3.83 -8.41
N ALA A 169 -2.53 2.52 -8.19
CA ALA A 169 -2.83 1.50 -9.19
C ALA A 169 -4.33 1.46 -9.53
N GLU A 170 -5.20 1.52 -8.52
CA GLU A 170 -6.64 1.57 -8.72
C GLU A 170 -7.08 2.82 -9.49
N ALA A 171 -6.59 4.00 -9.11
CA ALA A 171 -6.91 5.26 -9.79
C ALA A 171 -6.52 5.21 -11.27
N ALA A 172 -5.35 4.64 -11.59
CA ALA A 172 -4.91 4.47 -12.97
C ALA A 172 -5.81 3.50 -13.76
N ARG A 173 -6.24 2.39 -13.16
CA ARG A 173 -7.17 1.44 -13.80
C ARG A 173 -8.52 2.09 -14.10
N ARG A 174 -9.07 2.86 -13.16
CA ARG A 174 -10.33 3.61 -13.36
C ARG A 174 -10.20 4.66 -14.47
N GLY A 175 -9.10 5.41 -14.49
CA GLY A 175 -8.84 6.38 -15.56
C GLY A 175 -8.74 5.73 -16.94
N ALA A 176 -8.03 4.61 -17.04
CA ALA A 176 -7.93 3.84 -18.29
C ALA A 176 -9.28 3.29 -18.76
N ALA A 177 -10.10 2.76 -17.85
CA ALA A 177 -11.44 2.27 -18.17
C ALA A 177 -12.36 3.41 -18.67
N ALA A 178 -12.34 4.57 -18.02
CA ALA A 178 -13.13 5.74 -18.44
C ALA A 178 -12.70 6.23 -19.83
N ALA A 179 -11.39 6.25 -20.12
CA ALA A 179 -10.88 6.62 -21.44
C ALA A 179 -11.30 5.63 -22.54
N ALA A 180 -11.31 4.32 -22.25
CA ALA A 180 -11.74 3.29 -23.19
C ALA A 180 -13.24 3.38 -23.52
N VAL A 181 -14.09 3.68 -22.52
CA VAL A 181 -15.53 3.91 -22.73
C VAL A 181 -15.76 5.17 -23.57
N GLY A 182 -15.02 6.25 -23.30
CA GLY A 182 -15.13 7.49 -24.07
C GLY A 182 -14.62 7.39 -25.52
N ALA A 183 -13.73 6.45 -25.82
CA ALA A 183 -13.27 6.18 -27.19
C ALA A 183 -14.19 5.24 -27.98
N ALA A 184 -15.10 4.54 -27.30
CA ALA A 184 -16.07 3.62 -27.90
C ALA A 184 -17.47 4.24 -28.07
N ALA A 185 -17.67 5.47 -27.60
CA ALA A 185 -18.89 6.28 -27.74
C ALA A 185 -18.73 7.31 -28.86
#